data_AF-A0A8S9J9Y6-F1
#
_entry.id   AF-A0A8S9J9Y6-F1
#
_cell.length_a   1.000
_cell.length_b   1.000
_cell.length_c   1.000
_cell.angle_alpha   90.00
_cell.angle_beta   90.00
_cell.angle_gamma   90.00
#
_symmetry.space_group_name_H-M   'P 1'
#
loop_
_entity.id
_entity.type
_entity.pdbx_description
1 polymer ?
#
loop_
_entity_poly.entity_id
_entity_poly.type
_entity_poly.pdbx_seq_one_letter_code
_entity_poly.pdbx_strand_id
1 'polypeptide(L)'
;MTWIDRSQTFAERSVAFACAEGIFFSGSFCSIFWLKKRGLMPGLTFSNEFISRDDGLHCDFVCLIYTLLRKNLMEERVKSIVWDAVEIEREFVCYALPCAMVGMNRDMMSQYIEFVANPFDWMELVSLQGTTNFFEKRVGDYQKASVMSSVNGGGAFDNHVLSLDEDF
;
A
#
# COMPACT_ATOMS: atom_id res chain seq x y z
N MET A 1 8.67 -13.95 -17.99
CA MET A 1 7.25 -13.91 -17.57
C MET A 1 6.39 -14.66 -18.58
N THR A 2 6.10 -15.92 -18.31
CA THR A 2 5.32 -16.84 -19.18
C THR A 2 3.84 -16.44 -19.26
N TRP A 3 3.37 -15.69 -18.26
CA TRP A 3 1.95 -15.41 -18.01
C TRP A 3 1.40 -14.12 -18.66
N ILE A 4 2.28 -13.22 -19.11
CA ILE A 4 1.91 -11.96 -19.77
C ILE A 4 2.03 -12.07 -21.30
N ASP A 5 2.52 -13.19 -21.81
CA ASP A 5 2.73 -13.38 -23.24
C ASP A 5 1.42 -13.25 -24.06
N ARG A 6 1.58 -12.93 -25.34
CA ARG A 6 0.47 -12.79 -26.30
C ARG A 6 -0.30 -14.09 -26.49
N SER A 7 0.35 -15.24 -26.24
CA SER A 7 -0.28 -16.57 -26.29
C SER A 7 -1.31 -16.81 -25.18
N GLN A 8 -1.26 -16.06 -24.07
CA GLN A 8 -2.19 -16.23 -22.95
C GLN A 8 -3.52 -15.50 -23.19
N THR A 9 -4.56 -15.91 -22.46
CA THR A 9 -5.85 -15.23 -22.49
C THR A 9 -5.81 -13.88 -21.76
N PHE A 10 -6.77 -12.99 -22.04
CA PHE A 10 -6.87 -11.73 -21.28
C PHE A 10 -7.06 -12.00 -19.78
N ALA A 11 -7.88 -12.99 -19.43
CA ALA A 11 -8.12 -13.39 -18.04
C ALA A 11 -6.83 -13.86 -17.34
N GLU A 12 -5.98 -14.65 -18.01
CA GLU A 12 -4.67 -15.05 -17.47
C GLU A 12 -3.74 -13.87 -17.27
N ARG A 13 -3.69 -12.95 -18.23
CA ARG A 13 -2.90 -11.73 -18.11
C ARG A 13 -3.41 -10.82 -16.99
N SER A 14 -4.73 -10.71 -16.80
CA SER A 14 -5.31 -9.94 -15.70
C SER A 14 -4.91 -10.52 -14.34
N VAL A 15 -5.01 -11.84 -14.15
CA VAL A 15 -4.59 -12.49 -12.90
C VAL A 15 -3.08 -12.32 -12.68
N ALA A 16 -2.27 -12.52 -13.71
CA ALA A 16 -0.82 -12.34 -13.62
C ALA A 16 -0.44 -10.89 -13.30
N PHE A 17 -1.16 -9.92 -13.85
CA PHE A 17 -0.96 -8.50 -13.55
C PHE A 17 -1.38 -8.16 -12.12
N ALA A 18 -2.50 -8.70 -11.63
CA ALA A 18 -2.89 -8.55 -10.23
C ALA A 18 -1.82 -9.13 -9.27
N CYS A 19 -1.20 -10.26 -9.63
CA CYS A 19 -0.07 -10.80 -8.87
C CYS A 19 1.16 -9.87 -8.90
N ALA A 20 1.41 -9.21 -10.04
CA ALA A 20 2.53 -8.30 -10.17
C ALA A 20 2.37 -7.00 -9.36
N GLU A 21 1.16 -6.47 -9.25
CA GLU A 21 0.87 -5.27 -8.45
C GLU A 21 0.64 -5.61 -6.95
N GLY A 22 0.08 -6.79 -6.65
CA GLY A 22 -0.33 -7.15 -5.29
C GLY A 22 0.63 -8.05 -4.51
N ILE A 23 1.35 -8.98 -5.18
CA ILE A 23 2.21 -9.97 -4.53
C ILE A 23 3.68 -9.61 -4.71
N PHE A 24 4.11 -9.28 -5.94
CA PHE A 24 5.48 -8.84 -6.14
C PHE A 24 5.76 -7.53 -5.39
N PHE A 25 7.00 -7.38 -4.92
CA PHE A 25 7.45 -6.25 -4.10
C PHE A 25 6.82 -6.15 -2.70
N SER A 26 5.85 -6.99 -2.34
CA SER A 26 5.27 -7.02 -1.00
C SER A 26 6.35 -7.23 0.08
N GLY A 27 7.34 -8.10 -0.16
CA GLY A 27 8.46 -8.32 0.74
C GLY A 27 9.35 -7.08 0.90
N SER A 28 9.52 -6.30 -0.18
CA SER A 28 10.26 -5.05 -0.17
C SER A 28 9.54 -3.96 0.62
N PHE A 29 8.23 -3.81 0.43
CA PHE A 29 7.41 -2.87 1.21
C PHE A 29 7.47 -3.19 2.70
N CYS A 30 7.30 -4.46 3.07
CA CYS A 30 7.39 -4.91 4.46
C CYS A 30 8.75 -4.57 5.10
N SER A 31 9.83 -4.73 4.34
CA SER A 31 11.19 -4.41 4.78
C SER A 31 11.42 -2.91 4.99
N ILE A 32 10.82 -2.06 4.15
CA ILE A 32 10.88 -0.60 4.31
C ILE A 32 9.96 -0.14 5.47
N PHE A 33 8.81 -0.76 5.66
CA PHE A 33 7.96 -0.51 6.84
C PHE A 33 8.65 -0.90 8.15
N TRP A 34 9.49 -1.93 8.15
CA TRP A 34 10.32 -2.26 9.31
C TRP A 34 11.29 -1.12 9.68
N LEU A 35 11.84 -0.40 8.70
CA LEU A 35 12.65 0.81 8.93
C LEU A 35 11.80 1.96 9.52
N LYS A 36 10.57 2.13 9.01
CA LYS A 36 9.60 3.12 9.54
C LYS A 36 9.32 2.90 11.02
N LYS A 37 9.10 1.66 11.45
CA LYS A 37 8.85 1.31 12.86
C LYS A 37 9.99 1.71 13.79
N ARG A 38 11.20 1.86 13.25
CA ARG A 38 12.41 2.30 13.99
C ARG A 38 12.66 3.81 13.87
N GLY A 39 11.79 4.55 13.19
CA GLY A 39 11.95 5.98 12.94
C GLY A 39 13.11 6.31 11.98
N LEU A 40 13.48 5.37 11.11
CA LEU A 40 14.60 5.54 10.18
C LEU A 40 14.11 5.93 8.78
N MET A 41 14.92 6.73 8.08
CA MET A 41 14.72 7.12 6.67
C MET A 41 13.30 7.66 6.35
N PRO A 42 12.87 8.76 6.99
CA PRO A 42 11.50 9.26 6.88
C PRO A 42 11.05 9.56 5.45
N GLY A 43 11.95 10.09 4.60
CA GLY A 43 11.64 10.33 3.18
C GLY A 43 11.36 9.04 2.41
N LEU A 44 12.21 8.02 2.59
CA LEU A 44 12.04 6.72 1.94
C LEU A 44 10.75 6.03 2.40
N THR A 45 10.49 6.02 3.71
CA THR A 45 9.30 5.36 4.26
C THR A 45 8.01 6.07 3.84
N PHE A 46 8.05 7.40 3.73
CA PHE A 46 6.91 8.18 3.24
C PHE A 46 6.64 7.94 1.76
N SER A 47 7.68 7.90 0.92
CA SER A 47 7.53 7.50 -0.49
C SER A 47 6.98 6.08 -0.62
N ASN A 48 7.45 5.15 0.21
CA ASN A 48 6.99 3.77 0.23
C ASN A 48 5.49 3.66 0.53
N GLU A 49 4.97 4.49 1.44
CA GLU A 49 3.53 4.52 1.75
C GLU A 49 2.69 4.89 0.52
N PHE A 50 3.12 5.91 -0.23
CA PHE A 50 2.40 6.31 -1.44
C PHE A 50 2.48 5.26 -2.53
N ILE A 51 3.64 4.66 -2.76
CA ILE A 51 3.80 3.60 -3.75
C ILE A 51 2.92 2.41 -3.36
N SER A 52 3.01 1.91 -2.12
CA SER A 52 2.21 0.76 -1.67
C SER A 52 0.70 1.03 -1.73
N ARG A 53 0.27 2.28 -1.54
CA ARG A 53 -1.14 2.67 -1.66
C ARG A 53 -1.59 2.61 -3.11
N ASP A 54 -0.79 3.16 -4.02
CA ASP A 54 -1.14 3.25 -5.44
C ASP A 54 -1.13 1.85 -6.08
N ASP A 55 -0.16 0.99 -5.72
CA ASP A 55 -0.10 -0.41 -6.18
C ASP A 55 -1.29 -1.24 -5.66
N GLY A 56 -1.73 -0.98 -4.42
CA GLY A 56 -2.97 -1.56 -3.89
C GLY A 56 -4.20 -1.19 -4.73
N LEU A 57 -4.31 0.09 -5.15
CA LEU A 57 -5.38 0.54 -6.03
C LEU A 57 -5.31 -0.08 -7.43
N HIS A 58 -4.10 -0.30 -7.97
CA HIS A 58 -3.93 -0.99 -9.25
C HIS A 58 -4.39 -2.46 -9.17
N CYS A 59 -4.02 -3.14 -8.09
CA CYS A 59 -4.46 -4.51 -7.83
C CYS A 59 -5.99 -4.60 -7.73
N ASP A 60 -6.61 -3.73 -6.93
CA ASP A 60 -8.08 -3.65 -6.77
C ASP A 60 -8.77 -3.39 -8.11
N PHE A 61 -8.23 -2.47 -8.92
CA PHE A 61 -8.76 -2.16 -10.23
C PHE A 61 -8.76 -3.38 -11.15
N VAL A 62 -7.69 -4.17 -11.15
CA VAL A 62 -7.58 -5.35 -12.01
C VAL A 62 -8.46 -6.49 -11.52
N CYS A 63 -8.58 -6.66 -10.20
CA CYS A 63 -9.54 -7.58 -9.60
C CYS A 63 -10.97 -7.21 -10.00
N LEU A 64 -11.35 -5.94 -9.95
CA LEU A 64 -12.64 -5.46 -10.43
C LEU A 64 -12.86 -5.77 -11.91
N ILE A 65 -11.90 -5.44 -12.77
CA ILE A 65 -11.96 -5.80 -14.20
C ILE A 65 -12.13 -7.31 -14.41
N TYR A 66 -11.44 -8.14 -13.63
CA TYR A 66 -11.56 -9.59 -13.69
C TYR A 66 -12.97 -10.06 -13.32
N THR A 67 -13.61 -9.50 -12.29
CA THR A 67 -15.01 -9.83 -11.95
C THR A 67 -16.01 -9.48 -13.04
N LEU A 68 -15.70 -8.49 -13.87
CA LEU A 68 -16.55 -8.05 -14.98
C LEU A 68 -16.37 -8.91 -16.25
N LEU A 69 -15.44 -9.87 -16.25
CA LEU A 69 -15.23 -10.76 -17.39
C LEU A 69 -16.37 -11.77 -17.54
N ARG A 70 -16.79 -11.98 -18.78
CA ARG A 70 -17.80 -13.00 -19.11
C ARG A 70 -17.30 -14.43 -18.95
N LYS A 71 -15.99 -14.65 -19.09
CA LYS A 71 -15.35 -15.97 -19.03
C LYS A 71 -14.16 -15.89 -18.10
N ASN A 72 -14.36 -16.34 -16.87
CA ASN A 72 -13.30 -16.46 -15.87
C ASN A 72 -12.51 -17.76 -16.06
N LEU A 73 -11.32 -17.78 -15.50
CA LEU A 73 -10.48 -18.98 -15.45
C LEU A 73 -11.04 -19.97 -14.44
N MET A 74 -10.67 -21.24 -14.63
CA MET A 74 -10.87 -22.25 -13.60
C MET A 74 -10.07 -21.86 -12.36
N GLU A 75 -10.64 -22.11 -11.18
CA GLU A 75 -10.01 -21.78 -9.90
C GLU A 75 -8.61 -22.35 -9.76
N GLU A 76 -8.40 -23.59 -10.23
CA GLU A 76 -7.09 -24.25 -10.24
C GLU A 76 -6.05 -23.49 -11.08
N ARG A 77 -6.47 -22.90 -12.20
CA ARG A 77 -5.59 -22.08 -13.04
C ARG A 77 -5.20 -20.78 -12.33
N VAL A 78 -6.15 -20.12 -11.67
CA VAL A 78 -5.88 -18.92 -10.86
C VAL A 78 -4.89 -19.25 -9.74
N LYS A 79 -5.15 -20.33 -8.99
CA LYS A 79 -4.26 -20.83 -7.92
C LYS A 79 -2.84 -21.08 -8.43
N SER A 80 -2.70 -21.69 -9.61
CA SER A 80 -1.36 -21.94 -10.18
C SER A 80 -0.58 -20.66 -10.46
N ILE A 81 -1.24 -19.62 -10.99
CA ILE A 81 -0.58 -18.33 -11.29
C ILE A 81 -0.19 -17.61 -9.99
N VAL A 82 -1.08 -17.60 -9.01
CA VAL A 82 -0.84 -16.97 -7.70
C VAL A 82 0.30 -17.69 -6.98
N TRP A 83 0.30 -19.02 -6.97
CA TRP A 83 1.34 -19.81 -6.30
C TRP A 83 2.72 -19.61 -6.94
N ASP A 84 2.80 -19.58 -8.27
CA ASP A 84 4.05 -19.25 -8.98
C ASP A 84 4.57 -17.86 -8.55
N ALA A 85 3.69 -16.87 -8.40
CA ALA A 85 4.09 -15.53 -7.97
C ALA A 85 4.61 -15.50 -6.52
N VAL A 86 3.95 -16.24 -5.61
CA VAL A 86 4.39 -16.39 -4.21
C VAL A 86 5.78 -16.99 -4.12
N GLU A 87 6.02 -18.08 -4.84
CA GLU A 87 7.31 -18.77 -4.83
C GLU A 87 8.43 -17.84 -5.32
N ILE A 88 8.17 -17.09 -6.40
CA ILE A 88 9.12 -16.11 -6.95
C ILE A 88 9.43 -14.99 -5.95
N GLU A 89 8.41 -14.37 -5.35
CA GLU A 89 8.63 -13.28 -4.38
C GLU A 89 9.34 -13.81 -3.13
N ARG A 90 9.00 -15.01 -2.67
CA ARG A 90 9.68 -15.65 -1.53
C ARG A 90 11.16 -15.87 -1.84
N GLU A 91 11.49 -16.43 -3.01
CA GLU A 91 12.87 -16.61 -3.43
C GLU A 91 13.61 -15.27 -3.49
N PHE A 92 13.00 -14.26 -4.12
CA PHE A 92 13.55 -12.92 -4.26
C PHE A 92 13.88 -12.30 -2.89
N VAL A 93 12.92 -12.23 -1.97
CA VAL A 93 13.12 -11.56 -0.68
C VAL A 93 14.13 -12.30 0.20
N CYS A 94 14.14 -13.64 0.15
CA CYS A 94 15.08 -14.48 0.89
C CYS A 94 16.52 -14.32 0.41
N TYR A 95 16.68 -13.99 -0.88
CA TYR A 95 17.97 -13.70 -1.51
C TYR A 95 18.39 -12.24 -1.30
N ALA A 96 17.47 -11.28 -1.50
CA ALA A 96 17.73 -9.84 -1.40
C ALA A 96 18.03 -9.39 0.03
N LEU A 97 17.49 -10.09 1.03
CA LEU A 97 17.72 -9.84 2.45
C LEU A 97 18.37 -11.07 3.10
N PRO A 98 19.65 -11.35 2.78
CA PRO A 98 20.31 -12.59 3.17
C PRO A 98 20.60 -12.67 4.69
N CYS A 99 20.62 -11.53 5.38
CA CYS A 99 20.74 -11.47 6.83
C CYS A 99 19.37 -11.28 7.49
N ALA A 100 19.10 -12.03 8.55
CA ALA A 100 17.97 -11.77 9.42
C ALA A 100 18.10 -10.33 9.95
N MET A 101 17.25 -9.43 9.45
CA MET A 101 17.15 -8.09 10.01
C MET A 101 16.74 -8.24 11.47
N VAL A 102 17.20 -7.35 12.36
CA VAL A 102 16.92 -7.47 13.80
C VAL A 102 15.39 -7.47 14.03
N GLY A 103 14.82 -8.63 14.34
CA GLY A 103 13.37 -8.79 14.51
C GLY A 103 12.56 -9.05 13.24
N MET A 104 13.18 -9.43 12.12
CA MET A 104 12.51 -9.97 10.93
C MET A 104 13.41 -11.06 10.31
N ASN A 105 12.92 -12.30 10.28
CA ASN A 105 13.65 -13.44 9.73
C ASN A 105 12.97 -13.96 8.45
N ARG A 106 13.65 -14.89 7.77
CA ARG A 106 13.20 -15.51 6.53
C ARG A 106 11.81 -16.15 6.65
N ASP A 107 11.57 -16.84 7.75
CA ASP A 107 10.34 -17.60 7.95
C ASP A 107 9.15 -16.66 8.13
N MET A 108 9.32 -15.58 8.91
CA MET A 108 8.31 -14.54 9.08
C MET A 108 7.98 -13.82 7.77
N MET A 109 9.00 -13.55 6.94
CA MET A 109 8.78 -12.93 5.64
C MET A 109 8.06 -13.87 4.67
N SER A 110 8.40 -15.16 4.70
CA SER A 110 7.73 -16.18 3.88
C SER A 110 6.25 -16.30 4.26
N GLN A 111 5.95 -16.36 5.56
CA GLN A 111 4.58 -16.35 6.08
C GLN A 111 3.82 -15.07 5.71
N TYR A 112 4.49 -13.91 5.71
CA TYR A 112 3.89 -12.67 5.26
C TYR A 112 3.51 -12.70 3.78
N ILE A 113 4.39 -13.20 2.90
CA ILE A 113 4.08 -13.31 1.47
C ILE A 113 2.94 -14.30 1.23
N GLU A 114 2.94 -15.45 1.92
CA GLU A 114 1.84 -16.40 1.86
C GLU A 114 0.52 -15.78 2.35
N PHE A 115 0.57 -14.95 3.39
CA PHE A 115 -0.59 -14.19 3.86
C PHE A 115 -1.08 -13.19 2.82
N VAL A 116 -0.17 -12.43 2.17
CA VAL A 116 -0.48 -11.48 1.08
C VAL A 116 -1.00 -12.18 -0.18
N ALA A 117 -0.86 -13.49 -0.29
CA ALA A 117 -1.33 -14.24 -1.45
C ALA A 117 -2.47 -15.22 -1.18
N ASN A 118 -2.81 -15.49 0.09
CA ASN A 118 -3.83 -16.46 0.48
C ASN A 118 -5.18 -16.27 -0.31
N PRO A 119 -5.52 -17.13 -1.26
CA PRO A 119 -6.43 -16.69 -2.32
C PRO A 119 -7.94 -16.70 -2.01
N PHE A 120 -8.40 -17.06 -0.79
CA PHE A 120 -9.82 -17.44 -0.61
C PHE A 120 -10.62 -16.93 0.60
N ASP A 121 -10.07 -16.08 1.49
CA ASP A 121 -10.87 -15.48 2.59
C ASP A 121 -10.78 -13.95 2.74
N TRP A 122 -9.79 -13.27 2.14
CA TRP A 122 -9.36 -11.95 2.61
C TRP A 122 -8.86 -11.01 1.50
N MET A 123 -9.46 -11.04 0.29
CA MET A 123 -9.31 -9.95 -0.70
C MET A 123 -9.76 -8.56 -0.12
N GLU A 124 -10.29 -8.55 1.11
CA GLU A 124 -10.53 -7.38 1.98
C GLU A 124 -9.29 -6.85 2.75
N LEU A 125 -8.22 -7.63 2.92
CA LEU A 125 -7.08 -7.31 3.81
C LEU A 125 -5.80 -6.83 3.09
N VAL A 126 -5.77 -6.83 1.76
CA VAL A 126 -4.81 -5.96 1.02
C VAL A 126 -5.16 -4.49 1.26
N SER A 127 -6.43 -4.22 1.61
CA SER A 127 -6.87 -2.97 2.23
C SER A 127 -6.56 -2.93 3.73
N LEU A 128 -5.27 -3.08 4.10
CA LEU A 128 -4.74 -2.21 5.15
C LEU A 128 -4.61 -0.79 4.57
N GLN A 129 -5.71 -0.26 4.03
CA GLN A 129 -5.98 1.15 4.00
C GLN A 129 -5.85 1.59 5.45
N GLY A 130 -4.73 2.25 5.76
CA GLY A 130 -4.76 3.30 6.76
C GLY A 130 -5.77 4.33 6.26
N THR A 131 -7.04 4.12 6.59
CA THR A 131 -8.12 5.07 6.34
C THR A 131 -7.78 6.33 7.11
N THR A 132 -7.13 7.26 6.43
CA THR A 132 -7.52 8.65 6.53
C THR A 132 -7.49 9.22 5.13
N ASN A 133 -8.66 9.25 4.49
CA ASN A 133 -8.88 10.20 3.42
C ASN A 133 -8.46 11.60 3.90
N PHE A 134 -8.03 12.47 3.00
CA PHE A 134 -7.70 13.87 3.33
C PHE A 134 -8.81 14.58 4.14
N PHE A 135 -10.07 14.12 4.01
CA PHE A 135 -11.24 14.57 4.76
C PHE A 135 -11.46 13.89 6.13
N GLU A 136 -10.83 12.75 6.40
CA GLU A 136 -10.93 11.99 7.66
C GLU A 136 -9.72 12.24 8.57
N LYS A 137 -8.59 12.68 8.02
CA LYS A 137 -7.51 13.23 8.83
C LYS A 137 -8.05 14.50 9.47
N ARG A 138 -8.48 14.44 10.74
CA ARG A 138 -8.66 15.67 11.52
C ARG A 138 -7.35 16.43 11.40
N VAL A 139 -7.42 17.59 10.78
CA VAL A 139 -6.31 18.50 10.55
C VAL A 139 -5.82 19.02 11.91
N GLY A 140 -5.13 18.17 12.66
CA GLY A 140 -4.37 18.56 13.85
C GLY A 140 -3.05 19.22 13.48
N ASP A 141 -2.56 18.96 12.26
CA ASP A 141 -1.27 19.45 11.77
C ASP A 141 -1.33 20.92 11.27
N TYR A 142 -2.53 21.48 11.08
CA TYR A 142 -2.73 22.93 10.87
C TYR A 142 -3.49 23.55 12.06
N GLN A 143 -3.11 23.20 13.29
CA GLN A 143 -3.37 24.14 14.38
C GLN A 143 -2.40 25.31 14.22
N LYS A 144 -2.89 26.43 13.66
CA LYS A 144 -2.18 27.72 13.68
C LYS A 144 -1.64 27.95 15.09
N ALA A 145 -0.32 27.97 15.24
CA ALA A 145 0.37 28.20 16.52
C ALA A 145 -0.10 29.50 17.23
N SER A 146 -0.71 30.43 16.49
CA SER A 146 -1.22 31.70 17.00
C SER A 146 -2.61 31.65 17.66
N VAL A 147 -3.40 30.57 17.54
CA VAL A 147 -4.81 30.56 18.02
C VAL A 147 -4.92 30.13 19.50
N MET A 148 -3.88 29.55 20.10
CA MET A 148 -3.88 29.22 21.53
C MET A 148 -3.29 30.31 22.45
N SER A 149 -2.66 31.35 21.92
CA SER A 149 -2.19 32.47 22.76
C SER A 149 -3.34 33.35 23.30
N SER A 150 -4.55 33.22 22.76
CA SER A 150 -5.68 34.12 23.05
C SER A 150 -6.63 33.61 24.14
N VAL A 151 -6.42 32.41 24.70
CA VAL A 151 -7.35 31.80 25.68
C VAL A 151 -6.87 31.96 27.13
N ASN A 152 -5.76 32.68 27.37
CA ASN A 152 -5.20 32.86 28.73
C ASN A 152 -4.92 34.31 29.15
N GLY A 153 -5.66 35.29 28.64
CA GLY A 153 -5.56 36.66 29.14
C GLY A 153 -6.73 37.53 28.72
N GLY A 154 -7.56 37.95 29.68
CA GLY A 154 -8.69 38.83 29.43
C GLY A 154 -8.28 40.17 28.84
N GLY A 155 -8.99 40.63 27.80
CA GLY A 155 -8.82 41.96 27.24
C GLY A 155 -9.60 42.17 25.94
N ALA A 156 -10.66 42.97 26.05
CA ALA A 156 -11.36 43.80 25.06
C ALA A 156 -11.46 43.38 23.57
N PHE A 157 -12.71 43.37 23.11
CA PHE A 157 -13.14 43.45 21.71
C PHE A 157 -12.38 44.54 20.93
N ASP A 158 -11.72 44.17 19.83
CA ASP A 158 -11.61 45.06 18.69
C ASP A 158 -11.73 44.28 17.38
N ASN A 159 -12.51 44.83 16.46
CA ASN A 159 -12.97 44.18 15.23
C ASN A 159 -11.80 43.99 14.24
N HIS A 160 -11.46 42.75 13.92
CA HIS A 160 -10.57 42.45 12.81
C HIS A 160 -11.30 42.70 11.47
N VAL A 161 -11.12 43.90 10.93
CA VAL A 161 -11.44 44.24 9.53
C VAL A 161 -10.49 43.48 8.61
N LEU A 162 -11.04 42.83 7.59
CA LEU A 162 -10.32 42.01 6.62
C LEU A 162 -9.98 42.90 5.41
N SER A 163 -8.71 43.24 5.19
CA SER A 163 -8.24 43.93 3.97
C SER A 163 -7.70 42.91 2.97
N LEU A 164 -8.08 43.08 1.70
CA LEU A 164 -7.78 42.18 0.58
C LEU A 164 -6.78 42.77 -0.44
N ASP A 165 -5.95 43.72 -0.02
CA ASP A 165 -4.88 44.23 -0.89
C ASP A 165 -3.57 43.53 -0.54
N GLU A 166 -3.35 42.37 -1.16
CA GLU A 166 -2.02 41.87 -1.56
C GLU A 166 -2.21 40.62 -2.43
N ASP A 167 -2.58 40.86 -3.70
CA ASP A 167 -2.44 39.91 -4.81
C ASP A 167 -1.13 40.18 -5.57
N PHE A 168 -0.50 39.08 -6.05
CA PHE A 168 0.69 38.90 -6.91
C PHE A 168 2.04 38.58 -6.25
#